data_AF-A0A429S4R3-F1
#
_entry.id   AF-A0A429S4R3-F1
#
_cell.length_a   1.000
_cell.length_b   1.000
_cell.length_c   1.000
_cell.angle_alpha   90.00
_cell.angle_beta   90.00
_cell.angle_gamma   90.00
#
_symmetry.space_group_name_H-M   'P 1'
#
loop_
_entity.id
_entity.type
_entity.pdbx_description
1 polymer ?
#
loop_
_entity_poly.entity_id
_entity_poly.type
_entity_poly.pdbx_seq_one_letter_code
_entity_poly.pdbx_strand_id
1 'polypeptide(L)'
;MGVWGERLGPARSRERFLLGEPVEGGVRGSILHSWERCRLLGLSPDQAELPYTEDYDPDSRLVHAAGPVLDRLAARFAGSRLNICLADANGTVLERRFGEPSLARKLPPIQTVPGFVFAERVAGTNGIGLALAERRLIRVYGAEHFAERSQTNACAATPVRDQLSGEIVGVLCFGYPRDDDDPALAVHVRRAAESIERRLMELSSARERGLLHTYLHTCLDAARQAGPGGPAGGNGQGPGPVGLDELAHGRTLDPHDETILKEKAAELIGSPQRSAVEVALAHGRGVTLLSHSVTSPAGVAGVVVEAVLTGETSPAVHSLATAR
;
A
#
# COMPACT_ATOMS: atom_id res chain seq x y z
N MET A 1 21.54 -9.19 41.24
CA MET A 1 21.18 -10.17 40.20
C MET A 1 19.66 -10.23 40.10
N GLY A 2 19.05 -9.62 39.09
CA GLY A 2 17.60 -9.60 38.92
C GLY A 2 17.19 -9.31 37.48
N VAL A 3 16.96 -10.39 36.74
CA VAL A 3 16.08 -10.57 35.57
C VAL A 3 16.13 -9.49 34.47
N TRP A 4 16.97 -9.75 33.46
CA TRP A 4 16.84 -9.10 32.15
C TRP A 4 15.51 -9.54 31.52
N GLY A 5 14.69 -8.56 31.13
CA GLY A 5 13.32 -8.74 30.66
C GLY A 5 13.17 -9.81 29.58
N GLU A 6 12.41 -10.85 29.90
CA GLU A 6 11.75 -11.67 28.90
C GLU A 6 10.87 -10.74 28.07
N ARG A 7 11.24 -10.54 26.80
CA ARG A 7 10.37 -9.92 25.80
C ARG A 7 9.04 -10.68 25.82
N LEU A 8 8.00 -10.03 26.32
CA LEU A 8 6.64 -10.58 26.35
C LEU A 8 6.30 -11.07 24.94
N GLY A 9 5.83 -12.30 24.79
CA GLY A 9 5.35 -12.77 23.48
C GLY A 9 4.06 -12.07 23.06
N PRO A 10 3.63 -12.19 21.79
CA PRO A 10 2.37 -11.62 21.32
C PRO A 10 1.14 -12.05 22.15
N ALA A 11 1.11 -13.29 22.66
CA ALA A 11 -0.01 -13.80 23.46
C ALA A 11 -0.20 -13.03 24.78
N ARG A 12 0.89 -12.84 25.54
CA ARG A 12 0.83 -12.09 26.81
C ARG A 12 0.58 -10.60 26.58
N SER A 13 1.13 -10.04 25.50
CA SER A 13 0.85 -8.66 25.09
C SER A 13 -0.63 -8.46 24.74
N ARG A 14 -1.24 -9.44 24.06
CA ARG A 14 -2.66 -9.45 23.74
C ARG A 14 -3.53 -9.53 24.99
N GLU A 15 -3.24 -10.43 25.94
CA GLU A 15 -4.00 -10.52 27.20
C GLU A 15 -4.07 -9.18 27.92
N ARG A 16 -2.91 -8.52 28.09
CA ARG A 16 -2.84 -7.18 28.69
C ARG A 16 -3.65 -6.16 27.90
N PHE A 17 -3.51 -6.15 26.57
CA PHE A 17 -4.26 -5.26 25.70
C PHE A 17 -5.78 -5.41 25.88
N LEU A 18 -6.28 -6.65 25.97
CA LEU A 18 -7.70 -6.94 26.15
C LEU A 18 -8.23 -6.58 27.54
N LEU A 19 -7.38 -6.67 28.57
CA LEU A 19 -7.69 -6.19 29.92
C LEU A 19 -7.65 -4.66 30.05
N GLY A 20 -7.29 -3.94 28.97
CA GLY A 20 -7.13 -2.49 28.98
C GLY A 20 -5.83 -2.03 29.65
N GLU A 21 -4.89 -2.94 29.89
CA GLU A 21 -3.60 -2.62 30.48
C GLU A 21 -2.61 -2.07 29.43
N PRO A 22 -1.59 -1.30 29.86
CA PRO A 22 -0.50 -0.88 28.99
C PRO A 22 0.28 -2.07 28.40
N VAL A 23 0.57 -2.02 27.10
CA VAL A 23 1.40 -3.02 26.41
C VAL A 23 2.82 -2.47 26.28
N GLU A 24 3.71 -2.86 27.20
CA GLU A 24 5.10 -2.38 27.24
C GLU A 24 6.04 -3.29 26.45
N GLY A 25 5.88 -3.29 25.13
CA GLY A 25 6.67 -4.09 24.19
C GLY A 25 6.16 -5.52 24.02
N GLY A 26 6.90 -6.33 23.26
CA GLY A 26 6.52 -7.72 22.95
C GLY A 26 5.68 -7.90 21.69
N VAL A 27 5.17 -6.81 21.14
CA VAL A 27 4.54 -6.73 19.81
C VAL A 27 5.10 -5.57 19.02
N ARG A 28 5.05 -5.68 17.69
CA ARG A 28 5.49 -4.62 16.77
C ARG A 28 4.51 -3.45 16.84
N GLY A 29 5.00 -2.22 16.68
CA GLY A 29 4.16 -1.01 16.73
C GLY A 29 2.97 -1.05 15.76
N SER A 30 3.14 -1.58 14.54
CA SER A 30 2.05 -1.73 13.58
C SER A 30 0.93 -2.68 14.06
N ILE A 31 1.27 -3.70 14.84
CA ILE A 31 0.28 -4.62 15.43
C ILE A 31 -0.47 -3.91 16.57
N LEU A 32 0.24 -3.22 17.45
CA LEU A 32 -0.38 -2.49 18.55
C LEU A 32 -1.32 -1.38 18.04
N HIS A 33 -0.87 -0.57 17.08
CA HIS A 33 -1.73 0.46 16.45
C HIS A 33 -2.95 -0.16 15.77
N SER A 34 -2.79 -1.32 15.13
CA SER A 34 -3.90 -2.07 14.53
C SER A 34 -4.90 -2.53 15.58
N TRP A 35 -4.44 -3.11 16.70
CA TRP A 35 -5.31 -3.49 17.81
C TRP A 35 -6.06 -2.30 18.40
N GLU A 36 -5.38 -1.16 18.58
CA GLU A 36 -6.01 0.08 19.05
C GLU A 36 -7.12 0.55 18.11
N ARG A 37 -6.89 0.54 16.79
CA ARG A 37 -7.93 0.81 15.78
C ARG A 37 -9.09 -0.17 15.89
N CYS A 38 -8.83 -1.46 16.04
CA CYS A 38 -9.87 -2.47 16.21
C CYS A 38 -10.73 -2.21 17.46
N ARG A 39 -10.10 -1.84 18.58
CA ARG A 39 -10.79 -1.46 19.83
C ARG A 39 -11.62 -0.20 19.67
N LEU A 40 -11.11 0.82 18.98
CA LEU A 40 -11.85 2.05 18.68
C LEU A 40 -13.08 1.80 17.81
N LEU A 41 -13.01 0.81 16.91
CA LEU A 41 -14.12 0.37 16.07
C LEU A 41 -15.10 -0.58 16.80
N GLY A 42 -14.86 -0.91 18.07
CA GLY A 42 -15.72 -1.78 18.86
C GLY A 42 -15.70 -3.24 18.42
N LEU A 43 -14.66 -3.69 17.71
CA LEU A 43 -14.54 -5.07 17.27
C LEU A 43 -14.32 -6.00 18.47
N SER A 44 -14.96 -7.17 18.45
CA SER A 44 -14.75 -8.21 19.44
C SER A 44 -13.75 -9.25 18.94
N PRO A 45 -12.77 -9.68 19.76
CA PRO A 45 -11.86 -10.75 19.37
C PRO A 45 -12.56 -12.10 19.14
N ASP A 46 -13.69 -12.32 19.81
CA ASP A 46 -14.48 -13.55 19.72
C ASP A 46 -15.41 -13.57 18.49
N GLN A 47 -15.40 -12.49 17.70
CA GLN A 47 -16.20 -12.39 16.50
C GLN A 47 -15.82 -13.50 15.51
N ALA A 48 -16.75 -14.43 15.27
CA ALA A 48 -16.54 -15.54 14.36
C ALA A 48 -16.87 -15.18 12.90
N GLU A 49 -17.84 -14.29 12.71
CA GLU A 49 -18.42 -13.98 11.41
C GLU A 49 -17.74 -12.79 10.72
N LEU A 50 -17.55 -12.91 9.41
CA LEU A 50 -17.13 -11.82 8.55
C LEU A 50 -18.23 -11.50 7.54
N PRO A 51 -18.34 -10.22 7.12
CA PRO A 51 -19.20 -9.86 6.01
C PRO A 51 -18.84 -10.68 4.77
N TYR A 52 -19.87 -11.16 4.09
CA TYR A 52 -19.80 -11.83 2.81
C TYR A 52 -20.55 -10.98 1.78
N THR A 53 -19.97 -10.84 0.60
CA THR A 53 -20.61 -10.19 -0.54
C THR A 53 -20.48 -11.06 -1.78
N GLU A 54 -21.55 -11.14 -2.58
CA GLU A 54 -21.52 -11.69 -3.94
C GLU A 54 -21.22 -10.59 -4.98
N ASP A 55 -21.28 -9.33 -4.56
CA ASP A 55 -20.98 -8.15 -5.38
C ASP A 55 -19.46 -7.91 -5.42
N TYR A 56 -18.75 -8.82 -6.08
CA TYR A 56 -17.36 -8.66 -6.47
C TYR A 56 -17.20 -9.09 -7.92
N ASP A 57 -16.23 -8.52 -8.63
CA ASP A 57 -16.00 -8.81 -10.05
C ASP A 57 -14.98 -9.96 -10.22
N PRO A 58 -15.43 -11.19 -10.53
CA PRO A 58 -14.54 -12.33 -10.74
C PRO A 58 -13.73 -12.21 -12.04
N ASP A 59 -14.12 -11.31 -12.95
CA ASP A 59 -13.46 -11.08 -14.24
C ASP A 59 -12.71 -9.74 -14.26
N SER A 60 -12.44 -9.17 -13.08
CA SER A 60 -11.72 -7.90 -12.99
C SER A 60 -10.32 -8.00 -13.59
N ARG A 61 -9.79 -6.84 -14.02
CA ARG A 61 -8.41 -6.73 -14.53
C ARG A 61 -7.37 -7.30 -13.56
N LEU A 62 -7.61 -7.15 -12.25
CA LEU A 62 -6.78 -7.72 -11.20
C LEU A 62 -6.81 -9.25 -11.21
N VAL A 63 -8.00 -9.86 -11.28
CA VAL A 63 -8.14 -11.32 -11.34
C VAL A 63 -7.45 -11.88 -12.59
N HIS A 64 -7.69 -11.29 -13.76
CA HIS A 64 -7.04 -11.73 -15.00
C HIS A 64 -5.51 -11.60 -14.96
N ALA A 65 -4.98 -10.52 -14.38
CA ALA A 65 -3.55 -10.36 -14.18
C ALA A 65 -2.99 -11.42 -13.20
N ALA A 66 -3.72 -11.68 -12.12
CA ALA A 66 -3.26 -12.55 -11.04
C ALA A 66 -3.34 -14.04 -11.35
N GLY A 67 -4.37 -14.50 -12.07
CA GLY A 67 -4.68 -15.92 -12.29
C GLY A 67 -3.44 -16.78 -12.60
N PRO A 68 -2.67 -16.48 -13.67
CA PRO A 68 -1.49 -17.28 -14.00
C PRO A 68 -0.36 -17.22 -12.96
N VAL A 69 -0.27 -16.16 -12.15
CA VAL A 69 0.67 -16.07 -11.04
C VAL A 69 0.21 -16.98 -9.89
N LEU A 70 -1.07 -16.94 -9.55
CA LEU A 70 -1.67 -17.77 -8.50
C LEU A 70 -1.53 -19.25 -8.85
N ASP A 71 -1.76 -19.64 -10.10
CA ASP A 71 -1.61 -21.04 -10.55
C ASP A 71 -0.16 -21.52 -10.44
N ARG A 72 0.82 -20.69 -10.82
CA ARG A 72 2.24 -21.00 -10.64
C ARG A 72 2.64 -21.13 -9.18
N LEU A 73 2.09 -20.28 -8.30
CA LEU A 73 2.33 -20.38 -6.87
C LEU A 73 1.73 -21.66 -6.29
N ALA A 74 0.50 -22.01 -6.68
CA ALA A 74 -0.14 -23.25 -6.27
C ALA A 74 0.71 -24.48 -6.67
N ALA A 75 1.21 -24.50 -7.89
CA ALA A 75 2.11 -25.56 -8.37
C ALA A 75 3.45 -25.58 -7.61
N ARG A 76 4.06 -24.41 -7.37
CA ARG A 76 5.34 -24.29 -6.63
C ARG A 76 5.22 -24.81 -5.20
N PHE A 77 4.09 -24.55 -4.56
CA PHE A 77 3.83 -24.92 -3.17
C PHE A 77 2.92 -26.15 -3.06
N ALA A 78 2.89 -26.99 -4.10
CA ALA A 78 2.10 -28.21 -4.11
C ALA A 78 2.47 -29.12 -2.92
N GLY A 79 1.46 -29.61 -2.21
CA GLY A 79 1.62 -30.45 -1.01
C GLY A 79 1.85 -29.69 0.30
N SER A 80 1.95 -28.35 0.26
CA SER A 80 2.02 -27.54 1.49
C SER A 80 0.63 -27.14 2.00
N ARG A 81 0.56 -26.73 3.27
CA ARG A 81 -0.67 -26.22 3.90
C ARG A 81 -0.94 -24.73 3.62
N LEU A 82 -0.45 -24.22 2.50
CA LEU A 82 -0.63 -22.81 2.11
C LEU A 82 -2.01 -22.57 1.48
N ASN A 83 -2.65 -21.49 1.92
CA ASN A 83 -3.80 -20.83 1.30
C ASN A 83 -3.31 -19.53 0.66
N ILE A 84 -3.26 -19.49 -0.66
CA ILE A 84 -2.86 -18.32 -1.44
C ILE A 84 -4.13 -17.59 -1.83
N CYS A 85 -4.32 -16.37 -1.35
CA CYS A 85 -5.51 -15.58 -1.61
C CYS A 85 -5.19 -14.22 -2.20
N LEU A 86 -6.04 -13.79 -3.13
CA LEU A 86 -6.04 -12.47 -3.74
C LEU A 86 -7.28 -11.74 -3.23
N ALA A 87 -7.11 -10.54 -2.70
CA ALA A 87 -8.18 -9.65 -2.30
C ALA A 87 -8.15 -8.34 -3.08
N ASP A 88 -9.30 -7.68 -3.23
CA ASP A 88 -9.40 -6.34 -3.80
C ASP A 88 -8.93 -5.25 -2.80
N ALA A 89 -8.97 -3.99 -3.24
CA ALA A 89 -8.63 -2.82 -2.42
C ALA A 89 -9.55 -2.63 -1.19
N ASN A 90 -10.74 -3.23 -1.21
CA ASN A 90 -11.70 -3.20 -0.10
C ASN A 90 -11.47 -4.35 0.89
N GLY A 91 -10.53 -5.25 0.62
CA GLY A 91 -10.23 -6.44 1.42
C GLY A 91 -11.16 -7.62 1.14
N THR A 92 -11.99 -7.58 0.09
CA THR A 92 -12.83 -8.70 -0.36
C THR A 92 -11.96 -9.73 -1.06
N VAL A 93 -11.99 -10.98 -0.59
CA VAL A 93 -11.22 -12.05 -1.23
C VAL A 93 -11.86 -12.42 -2.56
N LEU A 94 -11.13 -12.28 -3.67
CA LEU A 94 -11.59 -12.56 -5.03
C LEU A 94 -11.28 -13.98 -5.47
N GLU A 95 -10.07 -14.47 -5.15
CA GLU A 95 -9.62 -15.80 -5.54
C GLU A 95 -8.82 -16.47 -4.43
N ARG A 96 -8.85 -17.81 -4.45
CA ARG A 96 -8.01 -18.67 -3.62
C ARG A 96 -7.38 -19.78 -4.45
N ARG A 97 -6.16 -20.16 -4.08
CA ARG A 97 -5.48 -21.39 -4.48
C ARG A 97 -4.90 -22.05 -3.24
N PHE A 98 -4.72 -23.36 -3.29
CA PHE A 98 -4.20 -24.13 -2.17
C PHE A 98 -2.98 -24.94 -2.62
N GLY A 99 -1.96 -25.01 -1.77
CA GLY A 99 -0.83 -25.91 -1.98
C GLY A 99 -1.27 -27.37 -1.95
N GLU A 100 -2.12 -27.73 -0.99
CA GLU A 100 -2.79 -29.02 -0.92
C GLU A 100 -4.29 -28.84 -1.22
N PRO A 101 -4.83 -29.38 -2.33
CA PRO A 101 -6.26 -29.23 -2.65
C PRO A 101 -7.21 -29.79 -1.59
N SER A 102 -6.75 -30.77 -0.80
CA SER A 102 -7.54 -31.36 0.29
C SER A 102 -7.80 -30.37 1.44
N LEU A 103 -6.96 -29.34 1.58
CA LEU A 103 -7.07 -28.30 2.61
C LEU A 103 -8.40 -27.54 2.50
N ALA A 104 -8.85 -27.26 1.29
CA ALA A 104 -10.12 -26.56 1.04
C ALA A 104 -11.35 -27.32 1.61
N ARG A 105 -11.25 -28.63 1.83
CA ARG A 105 -12.34 -29.43 2.44
C ARG A 105 -12.32 -29.44 3.96
N LYS A 106 -11.20 -29.06 4.58
CA LYS A 106 -10.99 -29.09 6.04
C LYS A 106 -11.18 -27.72 6.68
N LEU A 107 -11.08 -26.66 5.89
CA LEU A 107 -11.19 -25.29 6.36
C LEU A 107 -12.64 -24.77 6.25
N PRO A 108 -13.06 -23.86 7.15
CA PRO A 108 -14.39 -23.27 7.12
C PRO A 108 -14.59 -22.36 5.89
N PRO A 109 -15.86 -22.07 5.49
CA PRO A 109 -16.18 -21.24 4.31
C PRO A 109 -15.44 -19.90 4.24
N ILE A 110 -15.30 -19.22 5.39
CA ILE A 110 -14.52 -17.97 5.53
C ILE A 110 -13.07 -18.06 5.01
N GLN A 111 -12.49 -19.25 4.98
CA GLN A 111 -11.12 -19.51 4.51
C GLN A 111 -11.08 -20.19 3.13
N THR A 112 -12.22 -20.61 2.58
CA THR A 112 -12.28 -21.43 1.36
C THR A 112 -13.08 -20.82 0.22
N VAL A 113 -14.03 -19.95 0.53
CA VAL A 113 -14.90 -19.28 -0.44
C VAL A 113 -14.41 -17.84 -0.66
N PRO A 114 -14.37 -17.33 -1.90
CA PRO A 114 -14.28 -15.90 -2.21
C PRO A 114 -15.47 -15.10 -1.63
N GLY A 115 -15.43 -13.77 -1.67
CA GLY A 115 -16.52 -12.87 -1.24
C GLY A 115 -16.48 -12.43 0.22
N PHE A 116 -15.71 -13.10 1.10
CA PHE A 116 -15.52 -12.65 2.47
C PHE A 116 -14.59 -11.43 2.55
N VAL A 117 -14.97 -10.45 3.39
CA VAL A 117 -14.25 -9.18 3.56
C VAL A 117 -13.30 -9.25 4.76
N PHE A 118 -12.01 -9.15 4.49
CA PHE A 118 -10.91 -9.16 5.46
C PHE A 118 -10.33 -7.77 5.75
N ALA A 119 -11.04 -6.70 5.39
CA ALA A 119 -10.64 -5.35 5.80
C ALA A 119 -10.50 -5.26 7.32
N GLU A 120 -9.48 -4.55 7.80
CA GLU A 120 -9.20 -4.40 9.23
C GLU A 120 -10.43 -3.91 10.01
N ARG A 121 -11.20 -2.99 9.41
CA ARG A 121 -12.40 -2.39 10.00
C ARG A 121 -13.54 -3.37 10.31
N VAL A 122 -13.52 -4.58 9.76
CA VAL A 122 -14.55 -5.61 10.01
C VAL A 122 -13.96 -6.92 10.53
N ALA A 123 -12.75 -7.28 10.09
CA ALA A 123 -12.12 -8.54 10.42
C ALA A 123 -11.11 -8.46 11.57
N GLY A 124 -10.80 -7.23 12.01
CA GLY A 124 -9.72 -6.93 12.93
C GLY A 124 -8.34 -7.12 12.29
N THR A 125 -7.29 -7.03 13.11
CA THR A 125 -5.90 -7.26 12.68
C THR A 125 -5.75 -8.63 12.01
N ASN A 126 -5.46 -8.61 10.72
CA ASN A 126 -5.18 -9.77 9.89
C ASN A 126 -4.23 -9.37 8.75
N GLY A 127 -3.67 -10.36 8.04
CA GLY A 127 -2.71 -10.10 6.96
C GLY A 127 -3.22 -9.14 5.88
N ILE A 128 -4.42 -9.37 5.35
CA ILE A 128 -5.00 -8.55 4.26
C ILE A 128 -5.28 -7.13 4.76
N GLY A 129 -6.06 -7.01 5.84
CA GLY A 129 -6.48 -5.72 6.38
C GLY A 129 -5.29 -4.86 6.81
N LEU A 130 -4.30 -5.46 7.46
CA LEU A 130 -3.11 -4.72 7.91
C LEU A 130 -2.18 -4.34 6.76
N ALA A 131 -2.06 -5.18 5.72
CA ALA A 131 -1.30 -4.82 4.51
C ALA A 131 -1.93 -3.62 3.77
N LEU A 132 -3.26 -3.53 3.72
CA LEU A 132 -3.98 -2.36 3.19
C LEU A 132 -3.69 -1.11 4.03
N ALA A 133 -3.84 -1.21 5.36
CA ALA A 133 -3.66 -0.08 6.28
C ALA A 133 -2.21 0.44 6.29
N GLU A 134 -1.23 -0.47 6.28
CA GLU A 134 0.20 -0.12 6.36
C GLU A 134 0.85 0.07 4.99
N ARG A 135 0.12 -0.20 3.89
CA ARG A 135 0.56 -0.03 2.50
C ARG A 135 1.90 -0.72 2.16
N ARG A 136 2.22 -1.82 2.85
CA ARG A 136 3.50 -2.55 2.74
C ARG A 136 3.35 -4.05 3.00
N LEU A 137 4.42 -4.79 2.75
CA LEU A 137 4.53 -6.19 3.15
C LEU A 137 4.39 -6.31 4.68
N ILE A 138 3.42 -7.11 5.10
CA ILE A 138 3.09 -7.40 6.49
C ILE A 138 3.16 -8.90 6.72
N ARG A 139 3.59 -9.26 7.93
CA ARG A 139 3.42 -10.60 8.47
C ARG A 139 2.65 -10.50 9.79
N VAL A 140 1.70 -11.40 10.03
CA VAL A 140 0.90 -11.48 11.25
C VAL A 140 0.91 -12.94 11.71
N TYR A 141 1.20 -13.22 12.98
CA TYR A 141 1.30 -14.58 13.50
C TYR A 141 0.53 -14.77 14.79
N GLY A 142 -0.21 -15.87 14.84
CA GLY A 142 -0.87 -16.33 16.04
C GLY A 142 -1.68 -15.24 16.73
N ALA A 143 -1.39 -14.99 18.00
CA ALA A 143 -2.05 -13.98 18.83
C ALA A 143 -1.91 -12.53 18.34
N GLU A 144 -1.09 -12.25 17.32
CA GLU A 144 -1.11 -10.93 16.65
C GLU A 144 -2.40 -10.70 15.86
N HIS A 145 -3.06 -11.78 15.41
CA HIS A 145 -4.41 -11.68 14.88
C HIS A 145 -5.35 -11.20 15.97
N PHE A 146 -6.18 -10.20 15.65
CA PHE A 146 -7.14 -9.68 16.60
C PHE A 146 -8.18 -10.77 16.95
N ALA A 147 -8.72 -11.42 15.92
CA ALA A 147 -9.72 -12.44 16.06
C ALA A 147 -9.15 -13.81 16.49
N GLU A 148 -9.81 -14.45 17.46
CA GLU A 148 -9.39 -15.74 18.03
C GLU A 148 -9.36 -16.86 17.01
N ARG A 149 -10.35 -16.89 16.11
CA ARG A 149 -10.46 -17.86 15.00
C ARG A 149 -9.23 -17.91 14.08
N SER A 150 -8.38 -16.88 14.10
CA SER A 150 -7.21 -16.75 13.23
C SER A 150 -5.88 -17.03 13.94
N GLN A 151 -5.87 -17.23 15.26
CA GLN A 151 -4.65 -17.33 16.05
C GLN A 151 -3.88 -18.66 15.91
N THR A 152 -4.43 -19.64 15.21
CA THR A 152 -3.67 -20.85 14.84
C THR A 152 -2.83 -20.64 13.57
N ASN A 153 -3.01 -19.49 12.90
CA ASN A 153 -2.45 -19.22 11.59
C ASN A 153 -1.39 -18.13 11.63
N ALA A 154 -0.60 -18.11 10.58
CA ALA A 154 0.28 -17.04 10.18
C ALA A 154 -0.13 -16.53 8.80
N CYS A 155 0.13 -15.25 8.55
CA CYS A 155 -0.10 -14.62 7.27
C CYS A 155 1.14 -13.85 6.84
N ALA A 156 1.46 -13.91 5.54
CA ALA A 156 2.35 -12.99 4.86
C ALA A 156 1.57 -12.34 3.72
N ALA A 157 1.40 -11.02 3.75
CA ALA A 157 0.54 -10.29 2.84
C ALA A 157 1.21 -9.03 2.33
N THR A 158 1.02 -8.70 1.06
CA THR A 158 1.58 -7.50 0.45
C THR A 158 0.56 -6.86 -0.50
N PRO A 159 0.48 -5.53 -0.54
CA PRO A 159 -0.30 -4.84 -1.55
C PRO A 159 0.14 -5.19 -2.97
N VAL A 160 -0.81 -5.16 -3.89
CA VAL A 160 -0.61 -5.14 -5.33
C VAL A 160 -1.04 -3.76 -5.83
N ARG A 161 -0.14 -3.08 -6.52
CA ARG A 161 -0.35 -1.71 -7.00
C ARG A 161 -0.57 -1.63 -8.50
N ASP A 162 -1.43 -0.73 -8.91
CA ASP A 162 -1.46 -0.29 -10.31
C ASP A 162 -0.29 0.66 -10.55
N GLN A 163 0.64 0.29 -11.44
CA GLN A 163 1.89 1.04 -11.59
C GLN A 163 1.70 2.39 -12.29
N LEU A 164 0.55 2.63 -12.93
CA LEU A 164 0.21 3.90 -13.54
C LEU A 164 -0.29 4.90 -12.50
N SER A 165 -1.21 4.48 -11.63
CA SER A 165 -1.84 5.35 -10.63
C SER A 165 -1.13 5.34 -9.27
N GLY A 166 -0.30 4.35 -8.98
CA GLY A 166 0.31 4.13 -7.65
C GLY A 166 -0.63 3.50 -6.62
N GLU A 167 -1.93 3.44 -6.96
CA GLU A 167 -2.99 2.98 -6.07
C GLU A 167 -2.90 1.48 -5.77
N ILE A 168 -3.28 1.11 -4.55
CA ILE A 168 -3.41 -0.29 -4.17
C ILE A 168 -4.70 -0.81 -4.77
N VAL A 169 -4.60 -1.71 -5.74
CA VAL A 169 -5.75 -2.35 -6.38
C VAL A 169 -6.16 -3.65 -5.69
N GLY A 170 -5.27 -4.20 -4.86
CA GLY A 170 -5.56 -5.41 -4.09
C GLY A 170 -4.43 -5.84 -3.17
N VAL A 171 -4.56 -7.02 -2.60
CA VAL A 171 -3.56 -7.64 -1.73
C VAL A 171 -3.38 -9.10 -2.12
N LEU A 172 -2.12 -9.52 -2.24
CA LEU A 172 -1.77 -10.93 -2.28
C LEU A 172 -1.39 -11.39 -0.87
N CYS A 173 -2.02 -12.45 -0.38
CA CYS A 173 -1.81 -12.96 0.97
C CYS A 173 -1.63 -14.48 0.98
N PHE A 174 -0.60 -14.95 1.66
CA PHE A 174 -0.40 -16.35 2.00
C PHE A 174 -0.84 -16.56 3.44
N GLY A 175 -1.83 -17.42 3.66
CA GLY A 175 -2.20 -17.96 4.97
C GLY A 175 -1.66 -19.38 5.13
N TYR A 176 -1.11 -19.69 6.30
CA TYR A 176 -0.54 -21.00 6.60
C TYR A 176 -0.59 -21.28 8.11
N PRO A 177 -0.52 -22.55 8.55
CA PRO A 177 -0.39 -22.87 9.97
C PRO A 177 0.87 -22.23 10.55
N ARG A 178 0.79 -21.77 11.80
CA ARG A 178 1.92 -21.08 12.45
C ARG A 178 3.23 -21.90 12.45
N ASP A 179 3.12 -23.22 12.54
CA ASP A 179 4.27 -24.13 12.59
C ASP A 179 5.02 -24.23 11.25
N ASP A 180 4.40 -23.78 10.15
CA ASP A 180 4.96 -23.80 8.80
C ASP A 180 5.59 -22.44 8.43
N ASP A 181 5.89 -21.58 9.41
CA ASP A 181 6.44 -20.25 9.14
C ASP A 181 7.87 -20.32 8.59
N ASP A 182 8.05 -19.73 7.40
CA ASP A 182 9.33 -19.62 6.71
C ASP A 182 9.51 -18.17 6.21
N PRO A 183 10.60 -17.48 6.60
CA PRO A 183 10.93 -16.15 6.08
C PRO A 183 10.94 -16.04 4.54
N ALA A 184 11.22 -17.14 3.82
CA ALA A 184 11.19 -17.18 2.36
C ALA A 184 9.78 -16.93 1.78
N LEU A 185 8.71 -17.24 2.52
CA LEU A 185 7.33 -16.98 2.09
C LEU A 185 7.07 -15.49 1.87
N ALA A 186 7.66 -14.63 2.70
CA ALA A 186 7.56 -13.18 2.56
C ALA A 186 8.25 -12.67 1.29
N VAL A 187 9.35 -13.31 0.89
CA VAL A 187 10.03 -13.02 -0.39
C VAL A 187 9.19 -13.50 -1.56
N HIS A 188 8.56 -14.67 -1.45
CA HIS A 188 7.70 -15.23 -2.49
C HIS A 188 6.44 -14.41 -2.73
N VAL A 189 5.74 -14.00 -1.67
CA VAL A 189 4.53 -13.17 -1.80
C VAL A 189 4.86 -11.81 -2.44
N ARG A 190 5.97 -11.18 -2.06
CA ARG A 190 6.43 -9.92 -2.66
C ARG A 190 6.73 -10.07 -4.15
N ARG A 191 7.55 -11.06 -4.53
CA ARG A 191 7.90 -11.31 -5.95
C ARG A 191 6.68 -11.66 -6.79
N ALA A 192 5.72 -12.37 -6.21
CA ALA A 192 4.47 -12.69 -6.88
C ALA A 192 3.61 -11.44 -7.09
N ALA A 193 3.46 -10.59 -6.08
CA ALA A 193 2.77 -9.30 -6.23
C ALA A 193 3.41 -8.45 -7.34
N GLU A 194 4.74 -8.27 -7.34
CA GLU A 194 5.47 -7.58 -8.42
C GLU A 194 5.19 -8.21 -9.80
N SER A 195 4.99 -9.53 -9.87
CA SER A 195 4.60 -10.21 -11.12
C SER A 195 3.15 -9.94 -11.53
N ILE A 196 2.25 -9.75 -10.58
CA ILE A 196 0.85 -9.37 -10.85
C ILE A 196 0.83 -7.92 -11.36
N GLU A 197 1.57 -7.02 -10.72
CA GLU A 197 1.69 -5.61 -11.11
C GLU A 197 2.23 -5.45 -12.54
N ARG A 198 3.27 -6.22 -12.91
CA ARG A 198 3.76 -6.25 -14.30
C ARG A 198 2.69 -6.73 -15.28
N ARG A 199 1.90 -7.73 -14.91
CA ARG A 199 0.82 -8.23 -15.77
C ARG A 199 -0.33 -7.24 -15.88
N LEU A 200 -0.66 -6.51 -14.81
CA LEU A 200 -1.59 -5.39 -14.86
C LEU A 200 -1.15 -4.34 -15.88
N MET A 201 0.16 -4.05 -15.95
CA MET A 201 0.73 -3.17 -16.96
C MET A 201 0.70 -3.76 -18.38
N GLU A 202 0.91 -5.07 -18.54
CA GLU A 202 0.79 -5.71 -19.85
C GLU A 202 -0.64 -5.66 -20.39
N LEU A 203 -1.63 -5.68 -19.49
CA LEU A 203 -3.05 -5.53 -19.83
C LEU A 203 -3.48 -4.07 -20.07
N SER A 204 -2.63 -3.08 -19.77
CA SER A 204 -2.93 -1.67 -20.06
C SER A 204 -2.69 -1.33 -21.54
N SER A 205 -3.33 -0.27 -22.04
CA SER A 205 -3.23 0.15 -23.43
C SER A 205 -1.81 0.59 -23.80
N ALA A 206 -1.47 0.53 -25.10
CA ALA A 206 -0.16 0.98 -25.59
C ALA A 206 0.13 2.44 -25.25
N ARG A 207 -0.91 3.28 -25.16
CA ARG A 207 -0.81 4.68 -24.75
C ARG A 207 -0.43 4.81 -23.27
N GLU A 208 -1.13 4.09 -22.39
CA GLU A 208 -0.84 4.06 -20.94
C GLU A 208 0.58 3.55 -20.67
N ARG A 209 1.00 2.48 -21.35
CA ARG A 209 2.38 1.97 -21.26
C ARG A 209 3.42 2.99 -21.72
N GLY A 210 3.14 3.72 -22.80
CA GLY A 210 4.02 4.79 -23.29
C GLY A 210 4.19 5.93 -22.27
N LEU A 211 3.10 6.34 -21.62
CA LEU A 211 3.12 7.38 -20.59
C LEU A 211 3.95 6.96 -19.37
N LEU A 212 3.76 5.74 -18.85
CA LEU A 212 4.55 5.26 -17.71
C LEU A 212 6.03 5.10 -18.06
N HIS A 213 6.35 4.54 -19.23
CA HIS A 213 7.74 4.38 -19.67
C HIS A 213 8.47 5.71 -19.72
N THR A 214 7.82 6.75 -20.26
CA THR A 214 8.36 8.10 -20.27
C THR A 214 8.47 8.68 -18.87
N TYR A 215 7.45 8.54 -18.00
CA TYR A 215 7.51 8.97 -16.61
C TYR A 215 8.70 8.36 -15.87
N LEU A 216 8.87 7.03 -15.92
CA LEU A 216 9.98 6.35 -15.26
C LEU A 216 11.34 6.79 -15.83
N HIS A 217 11.45 6.99 -17.14
CA HIS A 217 12.67 7.53 -17.74
C HIS A 217 12.97 8.95 -17.24
N THR A 218 11.98 9.83 -17.22
CA THR A 218 12.16 11.20 -16.70
C THR A 218 12.54 11.20 -15.23
N CYS A 219 11.91 10.37 -14.39
CA CYS A 219 12.25 10.25 -12.97
C CYS A 219 13.67 9.67 -12.78
N LEU A 220 14.05 8.64 -13.54
CA LEU A 220 15.38 8.05 -13.47
C LEU A 220 16.46 9.03 -13.95
N ASP A 221 16.20 9.80 -15.00
CA ASP A 221 17.13 10.80 -15.50
C ASP A 221 17.26 11.97 -14.53
N ALA A 222 16.17 12.38 -13.89
CA ALA A 222 16.19 13.41 -12.86
C ALA A 222 16.87 12.91 -11.56
N ALA A 223 16.71 11.64 -11.18
CA ALA A 223 17.45 11.00 -10.08
C ALA A 223 18.96 10.85 -10.39
N ARG A 224 19.32 10.59 -11.65
CA ARG A 224 20.73 10.57 -12.10
C ARG A 224 21.35 11.96 -12.06
N GLN A 225 20.59 13.00 -12.40
CA GLN A 225 21.02 14.39 -12.29
C GLN A 225 21.19 14.84 -10.83
N ALA A 226 20.46 14.23 -9.88
CA ALA A 226 20.60 14.51 -8.45
C ALA A 226 21.86 13.92 -7.78
N GLY A 227 22.54 12.95 -8.42
CA GLY A 227 23.86 12.42 -8.03
C GLY A 227 23.90 11.61 -6.70
N PRO A 228 24.82 10.64 -6.53
CA PRO A 228 24.91 9.82 -5.31
C PRO A 228 25.57 10.51 -4.10
N GLY A 229 25.72 11.84 -4.12
CA GLY A 229 26.40 12.57 -3.04
C GLY A 229 26.38 14.08 -3.27
N GLY A 230 25.59 14.80 -2.47
CA GLY A 230 25.60 16.24 -2.34
C GLY A 230 25.41 16.62 -0.85
N PRO A 231 26.37 17.31 -0.21
CA PRO A 231 26.43 17.47 1.24
C PRO A 231 25.62 18.67 1.74
N ALA A 232 25.42 18.69 3.07
CA ALA A 232 24.97 19.86 3.82
C ALA A 232 25.78 21.12 3.48
N GLY A 233 25.08 22.22 3.19
CA GLY A 233 25.67 23.57 3.20
C GLY A 233 25.24 24.46 2.03
N GLY A 234 24.40 25.45 2.34
CA GLY A 234 24.45 26.78 1.74
C GLY A 234 24.07 26.96 0.27
N ASN A 235 22.91 27.60 0.09
CA ASN A 235 22.50 28.44 -1.05
C ASN A 235 22.07 27.73 -2.35
N GLY A 236 20.73 27.64 -2.51
CA GLY A 236 20.11 28.03 -3.79
C GLY A 236 19.72 26.93 -4.80
N GLN A 237 19.76 25.65 -4.45
CA GLN A 237 19.17 24.60 -5.29
C GLN A 237 17.99 23.95 -4.56
N GLY A 238 16.79 24.08 -5.17
CA GLY A 238 15.56 23.47 -4.68
C GLY A 238 15.64 21.93 -4.64
N PRO A 239 14.71 21.27 -3.94
CA PRO A 239 14.70 19.83 -3.78
C PRO A 239 14.58 19.16 -5.15
N GLY A 240 15.29 18.04 -5.32
CA GLY A 240 15.18 17.21 -6.51
C GLY A 240 13.76 16.67 -6.74
N PRO A 241 13.54 16.00 -7.89
CA PRO A 241 12.24 15.46 -8.28
C PRO A 241 11.69 14.55 -7.18
N VAL A 242 10.45 14.75 -6.78
CA VAL A 242 9.73 13.84 -5.87
C VAL A 242 8.40 13.51 -6.53
N GLY A 243 8.13 12.22 -6.78
CA GLY A 243 6.81 11.82 -7.26
C GLY A 243 5.71 12.25 -6.26
N LEU A 244 4.49 12.54 -6.72
CA LEU A 244 3.36 12.86 -5.82
C LEU A 244 3.16 11.75 -4.76
N ASP A 245 3.41 10.50 -5.13
CA ASP A 245 3.44 9.38 -4.21
C ASP A 245 4.64 9.45 -3.25
N GLU A 246 5.86 9.73 -3.70
CA GLU A 246 7.03 9.89 -2.80
C GLU A 246 6.90 11.09 -1.85
N LEU A 247 6.21 12.15 -2.25
CA LEU A 247 5.81 13.25 -1.37
C LEU A 247 4.94 12.70 -0.24
N ALA A 248 3.97 11.83 -0.55
CA ALA A 248 3.10 11.17 0.43
C ALA A 248 3.81 10.08 1.27
N HIS A 249 4.81 9.38 0.73
CA HIS A 249 5.54 8.31 1.43
C HIS A 249 6.61 8.84 2.41
N GLY A 250 7.03 10.12 2.28
CA GLY A 250 8.02 10.75 3.17
C GLY A 250 7.47 11.80 4.13
N ARG A 251 6.36 12.47 3.80
CA ARG A 251 5.68 13.46 4.64
C ARG A 251 4.19 13.42 4.34
N THR A 252 3.36 13.25 5.35
CA THR A 252 1.89 13.18 5.18
C THR A 252 1.40 14.45 4.48
N LEU A 253 1.11 14.36 3.17
CA LEU A 253 0.26 15.34 2.49
C LEU A 253 -1.13 15.17 3.08
N ASP A 254 -1.76 16.28 3.46
CA ASP A 254 -3.14 16.24 3.91
C ASP A 254 -4.06 15.83 2.73
N PRO A 255 -5.15 15.08 2.96
CA PRO A 255 -6.08 14.72 1.87
C PRO A 255 -6.61 15.92 1.08
N HIS A 256 -6.71 17.10 1.71
CA HIS A 256 -7.07 18.34 1.02
C HIS A 256 -5.96 18.81 0.07
N ASP A 257 -4.71 18.83 0.53
CA ASP A 257 -3.53 19.15 -0.29
C ASP A 257 -3.41 18.19 -1.48
N GLU A 258 -3.65 16.89 -1.26
CA GLU A 258 -3.64 15.87 -2.31
C GLU A 258 -4.72 16.12 -3.36
N THR A 259 -5.92 16.51 -2.93
CA THR A 259 -7.03 16.84 -3.84
C THR A 259 -6.69 18.06 -4.70
N ILE A 260 -6.16 19.13 -4.10
CA ILE A 260 -5.75 20.34 -4.82
C ILE A 260 -4.67 20.01 -5.85
N LEU A 261 -3.67 19.21 -5.47
CA LEU A 261 -2.59 18.80 -6.39
C LEU A 261 -3.13 17.97 -7.55
N LYS A 262 -4.04 17.02 -7.30
CA LYS A 262 -4.70 16.22 -8.34
C LYS A 262 -5.53 17.08 -9.29
N GLU A 263 -6.30 18.04 -8.79
CA GLU A 263 -7.08 18.99 -9.60
C GLU A 263 -6.17 19.86 -10.48
N LYS A 264 -5.10 20.43 -9.90
CA LYS A 264 -4.16 21.29 -10.63
C LYS A 264 -3.33 20.52 -11.65
N ALA A 265 -2.98 19.27 -11.36
CA ALA A 265 -2.35 18.38 -12.34
C ALA A 265 -3.32 18.09 -13.51
N ALA A 266 -4.60 17.83 -13.24
CA ALA A 266 -5.61 17.62 -14.28
C ALA A 266 -5.79 18.86 -15.18
N GLU A 267 -5.81 20.08 -14.60
CA GLU A 267 -5.85 21.34 -15.35
C GLU A 267 -4.62 21.50 -16.27
N LEU A 268 -3.43 21.18 -15.77
CA LEU A 268 -2.18 21.20 -16.54
C LEU A 268 -2.20 20.20 -17.70
N ILE A 269 -2.68 18.98 -17.46
CA ILE A 269 -2.83 17.94 -18.50
C ILE A 269 -3.81 18.39 -19.59
N GLY A 270 -4.89 19.08 -19.21
CA GLY A 270 -5.88 19.63 -20.14
C GLY A 270 -5.43 20.88 -20.90
N SER A 271 -4.31 21.50 -20.51
CA SER A 271 -3.84 22.79 -21.02
C SER A 271 -2.48 22.66 -21.73
N PRO A 272 -2.42 22.28 -23.03
CA PRO A 272 -1.17 22.01 -23.74
C PRO A 272 -0.21 23.21 -23.87
N GLN A 273 -0.65 24.41 -23.50
CA GLN A 273 0.14 25.66 -23.53
C GLN A 273 0.77 26.01 -22.16
N ARG A 274 0.37 25.33 -21.08
CA ARG A 274 0.89 25.58 -19.72
C ARG A 274 1.90 24.49 -19.34
N SER A 275 3.15 24.88 -19.19
CA SER A 275 4.25 24.00 -18.76
C SER A 275 4.45 23.94 -17.24
N ALA A 276 3.82 24.85 -16.47
CA ALA A 276 3.97 24.89 -15.02
C ALA A 276 2.77 25.57 -14.32
N VAL A 277 2.46 25.16 -13.09
CA VAL A 277 1.59 25.92 -12.16
C VAL A 277 2.11 25.79 -10.74
N GLU A 278 2.14 26.90 -10.00
CA GLU A 278 2.49 26.90 -8.58
C GLU A 278 1.22 26.72 -7.74
N VAL A 279 1.30 25.85 -6.74
CA VAL A 279 0.21 25.46 -5.85
C VAL A 279 0.62 25.75 -4.42
N ALA A 280 -0.13 26.63 -3.77
CA ALA A 280 0.01 26.85 -2.34
C ALA A 280 -0.67 25.70 -1.59
N LEU A 281 0.08 25.00 -0.75
CA LEU A 281 -0.41 23.95 0.12
C LEU A 281 -0.69 24.49 1.52
N ALA A 282 -1.37 23.67 2.33
CA ALA A 282 -1.53 23.96 3.74
C ALA A 282 -0.17 24.19 4.44
N HIS A 283 -0.19 25.12 5.39
CA HIS A 283 0.94 25.46 6.27
C HIS A 283 2.09 26.20 5.57
N GLY A 284 1.79 27.01 4.53
CA GLY A 284 2.76 27.92 3.91
C GLY A 284 3.77 27.28 2.96
N ARG A 285 3.56 26.00 2.62
CA ARG A 285 4.39 25.24 1.68
C ARG A 285 3.94 25.53 0.25
N GLY A 286 4.89 25.61 -0.68
CA GLY A 286 4.61 25.70 -2.11
C GLY A 286 4.98 24.40 -2.82
N VAL A 287 4.23 24.05 -3.86
CA VAL A 287 4.59 23.02 -4.83
C VAL A 287 4.44 23.59 -6.23
N THR A 288 5.47 23.51 -7.04
CA THR A 288 5.39 23.78 -8.48
C THR A 288 5.11 22.47 -9.20
N LEU A 289 3.96 22.39 -9.87
CA LEU A 289 3.67 21.32 -10.80
C LEU A 289 4.23 21.70 -12.19
N LEU A 290 5.04 20.84 -12.79
CA LEU A 290 5.62 21.01 -14.12
C LEU A 290 5.01 19.99 -15.06
N SER A 291 4.55 20.41 -16.25
CA SER A 291 4.02 19.49 -17.25
C SER A 291 5.04 19.20 -18.35
N HIS A 292 5.18 17.92 -18.69
CA HIS A 292 6.08 17.41 -19.71
C HIS A 292 5.25 16.67 -20.76
N SER A 293 5.29 17.16 -22.01
CA SER A 293 4.61 16.49 -23.12
C SER A 293 5.35 15.20 -23.50
N VAL A 294 4.60 14.10 -23.54
CA VAL A 294 5.09 12.79 -23.98
C VAL A 294 4.71 12.61 -25.44
N THR A 295 5.70 12.41 -26.31
CA THR A 295 5.49 12.08 -27.72
C THR A 295 5.78 10.60 -27.98
N SER A 296 4.92 9.98 -28.78
CA SER A 296 5.13 8.67 -29.38
C SER A 296 5.39 8.84 -30.88
N PRO A 297 5.86 7.80 -31.58
CA PRO A 297 5.95 7.81 -33.04
C PRO A 297 4.62 8.13 -33.76
N ALA A 298 3.48 8.04 -33.08
CA ALA A 298 2.15 8.40 -33.58
C ALA A 298 1.68 9.82 -33.20
N GLY A 299 2.53 10.66 -32.59
CA GLY A 299 2.20 12.00 -32.09
C GLY A 299 2.21 12.10 -30.57
N VAL A 300 1.70 13.21 -30.00
CA VAL A 300 1.64 13.42 -28.54
C VAL A 300 0.81 12.30 -27.89
N ALA A 301 1.47 11.44 -27.10
CA ALA A 301 0.85 10.33 -26.37
C ALA A 301 0.19 10.79 -25.05
N GLY A 302 0.61 11.94 -24.50
CA GLY A 302 -0.05 12.60 -23.38
C GLY A 302 0.87 13.56 -22.64
N VAL A 303 0.55 13.85 -21.38
CA VAL A 303 1.26 14.82 -20.53
C VAL A 303 1.54 14.16 -19.19
N VAL A 304 2.77 14.27 -18.71
CA VAL A 304 3.19 13.88 -17.36
C VAL A 304 3.30 15.14 -16.52
N VAL A 305 2.83 15.11 -15.28
CA VAL A 305 2.95 16.23 -14.34
C VAL A 305 3.89 15.83 -13.19
N GLU A 306 4.95 16.59 -13.03
CA GLU A 306 5.96 16.46 -11.98
C GLU A 306 5.69 17.49 -10.87
N ALA A 307 5.83 17.11 -9.60
CA ALA A 307 5.68 18.01 -8.46
C ALA A 307 7.05 18.34 -7.85
N VAL A 308 7.40 19.62 -7.80
CA VAL A 308 8.65 20.12 -7.21
C VAL A 308 8.31 20.96 -5.98
N LEU A 309 8.79 20.56 -4.81
CA LEU A 309 8.62 21.33 -3.57
C LEU A 309 9.34 22.68 -3.70
N THR A 310 8.61 23.78 -3.61
CA THR A 310 9.20 25.10 -3.42
C THR A 310 9.25 25.39 -1.92
N GLY A 311 10.41 25.83 -1.42
CA GLY A 311 10.60 26.16 0.00
C GLY A 311 9.57 27.17 0.51
N GLU A 312 9.40 27.23 1.84
CA GLU A 312 8.39 28.08 2.51
C GLU A 312 8.26 29.46 1.86
N THR A 313 7.04 29.79 1.42
CA THR A 313 6.72 31.15 0.98
C THR A 313 6.76 32.03 2.22
N SER A 314 7.86 32.77 2.40
CA SER A 314 7.97 33.76 3.47
C SER A 314 6.78 34.72 3.38
N PRO A 315 6.03 34.97 4.47
CA PRO A 315 4.93 35.91 4.43
C PRO A 315 5.52 37.29 4.17
N ALA A 316 5.30 37.82 2.96
CA ALA A 316 5.70 39.16 2.61
C ALA A 316 5.07 40.13 3.63
N VAL A 317 5.93 40.74 4.44
CA VAL A 317 5.58 41.84 5.33
C VAL A 317 5.08 42.99 4.46
N HIS A 318 3.78 43.18 4.40
CA HIS A 318 3.19 44.40 3.86
C HIS A 318 3.52 45.56 4.80
N SER A 319 4.61 46.27 4.50
CA SER A 319 4.85 47.59 5.08
C SER A 319 3.91 48.60 4.41
N LEU A 320 2.90 49.03 5.16
CA LEU A 320 2.08 50.18 4.83
C LEU A 320 2.91 51.45 5.01
N ALA A 321 3.20 52.16 3.93
CA ALA A 321 3.65 53.55 3.98
C ALA A 321 2.56 54.45 3.39
N THR A 322 1.84 55.15 4.26
CA THR A 322 1.01 56.30 3.92
C THR A 322 1.87 57.55 3.84
N ALA A 323 1.78 58.31 2.74
CA ALA A 323 2.23 59.69 2.68
C ALA A 323 1.01 60.61 2.54
N ARG A 324 1.01 61.70 3.32
CA ARG A 324 0.05 62.81 3.25
C ARG A 324 0.17 63.58 1.95
#